data_AF-A0AAJ6G1C0-F1
#
_entry.id   AF-A0AAJ6G1C0-F1
#
_cell.length_a   1.000
_cell.length_b   1.000
_cell.length_c   1.000
_cell.angle_alpha   90.00
_cell.angle_beta   90.00
_cell.angle_gamma   90.00
#
_symmetry.space_group_name_H-M   'P 1'
#
loop_
_entity.id
_entity.type
_entity.pdbx_description
1 polymer ?
#
loop_
_entity_poly.entity_id
_entity_poly.type
_entity_poly.pdbx_seq_one_letter_code
_entity_poly.pdbx_strand_id
1 'polypeptide(L)'
;MKKCALLAAMVLTVAGCGPTDHEKQIARVEAGLKEHLKDPDSAKIVVTDVFPMFDGEVACGTVNSKNSFGGYTGEMTFILPMAANGTMWSPSIADSELLSSMLPDDCAFMKAYAQRPGMVGVPAGLEQLTAFSKEYKAFAAKSVSEALEKQRRE
;
A
#
# COMPACT_ATOMS: atom_id res chain seq x y z
N MET A 1 47.90 8.37 47.43
CA MET A 1 46.84 8.26 48.48
C MET A 1 45.89 9.43 48.23
N LYS A 2 44.63 9.31 47.80
CA LYS A 2 43.53 8.44 48.23
C LYS A 2 42.69 7.98 47.02
N LYS A 3 42.13 6.79 47.16
CA LYS A 3 41.31 6.06 46.18
C LYS A 3 39.87 6.60 46.22
N CYS A 4 39.30 6.91 45.06
CA CYS A 4 37.85 6.87 44.83
C CYS A 4 37.62 6.02 43.58
N ALA A 5 37.76 4.70 43.75
CA ALA A 5 37.15 3.75 42.84
C ALA A 5 35.63 3.85 43.08
N LEU A 6 34.91 4.42 42.12
CA LEU A 6 33.47 4.26 42.00
C LEU A 6 33.22 3.68 40.61
N LEU A 7 32.84 2.40 40.64
CA LEU A 7 32.34 1.63 39.52
C LEU A 7 31.19 2.39 38.84
N ALA A 8 31.49 3.07 37.74
CA ALA A 8 30.46 3.49 36.81
C ALA A 8 30.03 2.26 35.99
N ALA A 9 29.24 1.39 36.61
CA ALA A 9 28.37 0.48 35.87
C ALA A 9 27.32 1.36 35.18
N MET A 10 27.69 1.90 34.02
CA MET A 10 26.78 2.57 33.11
C MET A 10 25.82 1.49 32.62
N VAL A 11 24.71 1.34 33.34
CA VAL A 11 23.50 0.69 32.88
C VAL A 11 23.20 1.30 31.52
N LEU A 12 23.55 0.60 30.44
CA LEU A 12 22.95 0.84 29.13
C LEU A 12 21.47 0.53 29.34
N THR A 13 20.71 1.57 29.65
CA THR A 13 19.28 1.57 29.51
C THR A 13 19.00 1.20 28.06
N VAL A 14 18.56 -0.04 27.85
CA VAL A 14 17.97 -0.47 26.59
C VAL A 14 16.76 0.44 26.39
N ALA A 15 16.92 1.51 25.61
CA ALA A 15 15.79 2.21 25.05
C ALA A 15 15.09 1.17 24.17
N GLY A 16 13.95 0.66 24.65
CA GLY A 16 13.14 -0.28 23.90
C GLY A 16 12.75 0.39 22.59
N CYS A 17 13.35 -0.07 21.50
CA CYS A 17 13.00 0.33 20.15
C CYS A 17 11.66 -0.36 19.84
N GLY A 18 10.56 0.28 20.23
CA GLY A 18 9.23 -0.11 19.77
C GLY A 18 9.10 0.19 18.27
N PRO A 19 8.19 -0.50 17.56
CA PRO A 19 7.96 -0.23 16.15
C PRO A 19 7.49 1.22 15.97
N THR A 20 8.10 1.89 15.00
CA THR A 20 7.71 3.21 14.51
C THR A 20 6.29 3.17 13.92
N ASP A 21 5.65 4.33 13.80
CA ASP A 21 4.30 4.39 13.24
C ASP A 21 4.26 3.97 11.77
N HIS A 22 5.35 4.21 11.03
CA HIS A 22 5.53 3.71 9.67
C HIS A 22 5.62 2.18 9.61
N GLU A 23 6.41 1.55 10.49
CA GLU A 23 6.48 0.08 10.57
C GLU A 23 5.13 -0.55 10.94
N LYS A 24 4.38 0.08 11.87
CA LYS A 24 3.02 -0.36 12.20
C LYS A 24 2.08 -0.24 11.01
N GLN A 25 2.22 0.81 10.19
CA GLN A 25 1.40 1.02 9.00
C GLN A 25 1.68 -0.06 7.94
N ILE A 26 2.96 -0.35 7.66
CA ILE A 26 3.35 -1.43 6.76
C ILE A 26 2.83 -2.78 7.27
N ALA A 27 2.99 -3.07 8.56
CA ALA A 27 2.51 -4.33 9.14
C ALA A 27 0.99 -4.50 8.99
N ARG A 28 0.20 -3.42 9.07
CA ARG A 28 -1.25 -3.45 8.79
C ARG A 28 -1.54 -3.78 7.33
N VAL A 29 -0.83 -3.14 6.39
CA VAL A 29 -0.98 -3.41 4.95
C VAL A 29 -0.65 -4.87 4.63
N GLU A 30 0.44 -5.39 5.19
CA GLU A 30 0.84 -6.78 5.00
C GLU A 30 -0.19 -7.76 5.55
N ALA A 31 -0.73 -7.49 6.74
CA ALA A 31 -1.79 -8.31 7.33
C ALA A 31 -3.04 -8.34 6.44
N GLY A 32 -3.46 -7.18 5.94
CA GLY A 32 -4.61 -7.09 5.02
C GLY A 32 -4.42 -7.86 3.74
N LEU A 33 -3.29 -7.67 3.06
CA LEU A 33 -3.00 -8.40 1.83
C LEU A 33 -3.01 -9.91 2.05
N LYS A 34 -2.41 -10.38 3.16
CA LYS A 34 -2.31 -11.80 3.50
C LYS A 34 -3.67 -12.50 3.58
N GLU A 35 -4.73 -11.80 4.00
CA GLU A 35 -6.09 -12.36 4.03
C GLU A 35 -6.64 -12.74 2.65
N HIS A 36 -6.06 -12.20 1.58
CA HIS A 36 -6.49 -12.41 0.20
C HIS A 36 -5.58 -13.36 -0.61
N LEU A 37 -4.49 -13.87 -0.02
CA LEU A 37 -3.53 -14.74 -0.70
C LEU A 37 -3.85 -16.22 -0.49
N LYS A 38 -3.44 -17.06 -1.45
CA LYS A 38 -3.61 -18.53 -1.34
C LYS A 38 -2.60 -19.16 -0.37
N ASP A 39 -1.40 -18.60 -0.28
CA ASP A 39 -0.36 -18.97 0.67
C ASP A 39 0.19 -17.70 1.34
N PRO A 40 -0.45 -17.23 2.43
CA PRO A 40 -0.09 -15.98 3.11
C PRO A 40 1.33 -16.00 3.71
N ASP A 41 1.81 -17.16 4.12
CA ASP A 41 3.12 -17.32 4.77
C ASP A 41 4.27 -17.25 3.76
N SER A 42 3.99 -17.55 2.49
CA SER A 42 4.96 -17.40 1.39
C SER A 42 5.12 -15.98 0.87
N ALA A 43 4.23 -15.07 1.29
CA ALA A 43 4.06 -13.76 0.69
C ALA A 43 5.30 -12.89 0.84
N LYS A 44 5.77 -12.35 -0.29
CA LYS A 44 6.79 -11.31 -0.37
C LYS A 44 6.09 -10.02 -0.75
N ILE A 45 5.92 -9.12 0.22
CA ILE A 45 5.18 -7.87 0.04
C ILE A 45 6.19 -6.71 0.09
N VAL A 46 6.10 -5.80 -0.87
CA VAL A 46 6.85 -4.55 -0.88
C VAL A 46 5.83 -3.42 -0.96
N VAL A 47 5.69 -2.65 0.11
CA VAL A 47 4.85 -1.45 0.13
C VAL A 47 5.66 -0.28 -0.44
N THR A 48 5.19 0.33 -1.52
CA THR A 48 5.86 1.45 -2.18
C THR A 48 5.34 2.79 -1.72
N ASP A 49 4.05 2.86 -1.34
CA ASP A 49 3.41 4.08 -0.90
C ASP A 49 2.25 3.77 0.06
N VAL A 50 2.07 4.63 1.05
CA VAL A 50 0.85 4.73 1.85
C VAL A 50 0.49 6.20 1.98
N PHE A 51 -0.75 6.55 1.64
CA PHE A 51 -1.21 7.94 1.71
C PHE A 51 -2.65 8.03 2.19
N PRO A 52 -3.01 9.10 2.93
CA PRO A 52 -4.37 9.30 3.37
C PRO A 52 -5.27 9.66 2.19
N MET A 53 -6.50 9.16 2.18
CA MET A 53 -7.54 9.51 1.22
C MET A 53 -8.91 9.34 1.87
N PHE A 54 -9.74 10.36 1.77
CA PHE A 54 -10.96 10.52 2.56
C PHE A 54 -10.65 10.35 4.06
N ASP A 55 -11.43 9.57 4.79
CA ASP A 55 -11.18 9.22 6.19
C ASP A 55 -10.21 8.05 6.35
N GLY A 56 -9.79 7.42 5.25
CA GLY A 56 -8.92 6.25 5.24
C GLY A 56 -7.52 6.49 4.69
N GLU A 57 -6.88 5.40 4.32
CA GLU A 57 -5.57 5.33 3.69
C GLU A 57 -5.64 4.41 2.47
N VAL A 58 -4.78 4.65 1.49
CA VAL A 58 -4.56 3.76 0.36
C VAL A 58 -3.10 3.36 0.38
N ALA A 59 -2.85 2.05 0.31
CA ALA A 59 -1.51 1.49 0.17
C ALA A 59 -1.31 0.90 -1.22
N CYS A 60 -0.11 1.08 -1.76
CA CYS A 60 0.29 0.53 -3.05
C CYS A 60 1.60 -0.23 -2.91
N GLY A 61 1.84 -1.17 -3.82
CA GLY A 61 3.08 -1.93 -3.79
C GLY A 61 3.06 -3.14 -4.69
N THR A 62 3.92 -4.11 -4.40
CA THR A 62 3.95 -5.42 -5.06
C THR A 62 3.81 -6.57 -4.08
N VAL A 63 3.26 -7.67 -4.56
CA VAL A 63 3.13 -8.92 -3.83
C VAL A 63 3.48 -10.10 -4.73
N ASN A 64 4.23 -11.05 -4.20
CA ASN A 64 4.48 -12.34 -4.83
C ASN A 64 4.22 -13.44 -3.80
N SER A 65 3.30 -14.35 -4.10
CA SER A 65 2.91 -15.45 -3.20
C SER A 65 2.74 -16.75 -3.97
N LYS A 66 2.77 -17.88 -3.27
CA LYS A 66 2.50 -19.18 -3.88
C LYS A 66 1.00 -19.36 -4.12
N ASN A 67 0.69 -20.02 -5.23
CA ASN A 67 -0.65 -20.50 -5.53
C ASN A 67 -0.90 -21.88 -4.88
N SER A 68 -2.09 -22.46 -5.12
CA SER A 68 -2.48 -23.77 -4.59
C SER A 68 -1.65 -24.95 -5.10
N PHE A 69 -0.78 -24.75 -6.10
CA PHE A 69 0.16 -25.76 -6.59
C PHE A 69 1.56 -25.60 -5.98
N GLY A 70 1.75 -24.63 -5.08
CA GLY A 70 3.01 -24.37 -4.38
C GLY A 70 4.03 -23.53 -5.16
N GLY A 71 3.68 -23.07 -6.37
CA GLY A 71 4.51 -22.21 -7.20
C GLY A 71 4.19 -20.72 -7.00
N TYR A 72 5.21 -19.86 -7.05
CA TYR A 72 5.03 -18.40 -7.02
C TYR A 72 4.29 -17.92 -8.27
N THR A 73 3.35 -17.00 -8.10
CA THR A 73 2.53 -16.43 -9.19
C THR A 73 3.24 -15.36 -10.01
N GLY A 74 4.42 -14.92 -9.56
CA GLY A 74 5.09 -13.74 -10.10
C GLY A 74 4.82 -12.52 -9.23
N GLU A 75 5.66 -11.50 -9.40
CA GLU A 75 5.50 -10.22 -8.70
C GLU A 75 4.38 -9.42 -9.36
N MET A 76 3.32 -9.18 -8.60
CA MET A 76 2.11 -8.49 -9.06
C MET A 76 1.91 -7.22 -8.25
N THR A 77 1.58 -6.10 -8.90
CA THR A 77 1.25 -4.87 -8.17
C THR A 77 -0.09 -4.97 -7.46
N PHE A 78 -0.23 -4.26 -6.34
CA PHE A 78 -1.49 -4.15 -5.62
C PHE A 78 -1.86 -2.70 -5.28
N ILE A 79 -3.15 -2.49 -5.06
CA ILE A 79 -3.74 -1.33 -4.39
C ILE A 79 -4.65 -1.85 -3.28
N LEU A 80 -4.47 -1.35 -2.05
CA LEU A 80 -5.26 -1.72 -0.88
C LEU A 80 -5.86 -0.46 -0.22
N PRO A 81 -7.17 -0.21 -0.39
CA PRO A 81 -7.89 0.80 0.39
C PRO A 81 -8.16 0.30 1.82
N MET A 82 -7.95 1.18 2.79
CA MET A 82 -8.14 0.91 4.22
C MET A 82 -8.97 2.04 4.83
N ALA A 83 -10.06 1.72 5.51
CA ALA A 83 -10.88 2.71 6.18
C ALA A 83 -10.27 3.14 7.54
N ALA A 84 -10.68 4.31 8.04
CA ALA A 84 -10.23 4.87 9.32
C ALA A 84 -10.37 3.91 10.51
N ASN A 85 -11.41 3.09 10.48
CA ASN A 85 -11.73 2.12 11.53
C ASN A 85 -10.88 0.83 11.45
N GLY A 86 -9.88 0.79 10.55
CA GLY A 86 -9.04 -0.39 10.31
C GLY A 86 -9.68 -1.46 9.42
N THR A 87 -10.88 -1.21 8.88
CA THR A 87 -11.51 -2.13 7.91
C THR A 87 -10.74 -2.06 6.60
N MET A 88 -10.20 -3.19 6.18
CA MET A 88 -9.49 -3.32 4.91
C MET A 88 -10.50 -3.74 3.84
N TRP A 89 -10.45 -3.05 2.70
CA TRP A 89 -11.30 -3.39 1.56
C TRP A 89 -10.58 -4.44 0.72
N SER A 90 -11.30 -5.18 -0.11
CA SER A 90 -10.65 -6.13 -1.02
C SER A 90 -9.59 -5.41 -1.86
N PRO A 91 -8.32 -5.87 -1.82
CA PRO A 91 -7.27 -5.26 -2.60
C PRO A 91 -7.50 -5.54 -4.08
N SER A 92 -7.09 -4.58 -4.91
CA SER A 92 -6.90 -4.81 -6.34
C SER A 92 -5.49 -5.35 -6.54
N ILE A 93 -5.35 -6.68 -6.65
CA ILE A 93 -4.08 -7.35 -6.97
C ILE A 93 -4.09 -7.67 -8.47
N ALA A 94 -3.03 -7.32 -9.19
CA ALA A 94 -2.93 -7.62 -10.61
C ALA A 94 -3.03 -9.13 -10.88
N ASP A 95 -3.84 -9.50 -11.88
CA ASP A 95 -3.98 -10.88 -12.37
C ASP A 95 -3.32 -11.09 -13.75
N SER A 96 -2.74 -10.02 -14.31
CA SER A 96 -2.10 -9.99 -15.61
C SER A 96 -0.96 -8.95 -15.62
N GLU A 97 0.01 -9.14 -16.51
CA GLU A 97 1.11 -8.17 -16.69
C GLU A 97 0.59 -6.79 -17.12
N LEU A 98 -0.46 -6.77 -17.94
CA LEU A 98 -1.11 -5.53 -18.36
C LEU A 98 -1.64 -4.77 -17.13
N LEU A 99 -2.41 -5.43 -16.26
CA LEU A 99 -2.93 -4.79 -15.05
C LEU A 99 -1.80 -4.43 -14.07
N SER A 100 -0.75 -5.25 -14.01
CA SER A 100 0.45 -4.97 -13.20
C SER A 100 1.18 -3.70 -13.66
N SER A 101 1.13 -3.42 -14.97
CA SER A 101 1.70 -2.19 -15.53
C SER A 101 0.83 -0.94 -15.31
N MET A 102 -0.48 -1.11 -15.13
CA MET A 102 -1.44 0.00 -15.00
C MET A 102 -1.66 0.46 -13.55
N LEU A 103 -1.69 -0.48 -12.59
CA LEU A 103 -1.97 -0.16 -11.18
C LEU A 103 -1.01 0.87 -10.56
N PRO A 104 0.30 0.95 -10.92
CA PRO A 104 1.16 2.05 -10.47
C PRO A 104 0.63 3.43 -10.89
N ASP A 105 0.10 3.56 -12.10
CA ASP A 105 -0.48 4.82 -12.59
C ASP A 105 -1.80 5.13 -11.88
N ASP A 106 -2.64 4.11 -11.63
CA ASP A 106 -3.86 4.25 -10.82
C ASP A 106 -3.54 4.73 -9.41
N CYS A 107 -2.50 4.17 -8.79
CA CYS A 107 -2.01 4.59 -7.49
C CYS A 107 -1.55 6.05 -7.51
N ALA A 108 -0.74 6.43 -8.51
CA ALA A 108 -0.27 7.80 -8.67
C ALA A 108 -1.43 8.79 -8.87
N PHE A 109 -2.44 8.42 -9.64
CA PHE A 109 -3.66 9.20 -9.82
C PHE A 109 -4.38 9.43 -8.49
N MET A 110 -4.61 8.37 -7.71
CA MET A 110 -5.30 8.49 -6.41
C MET A 110 -4.50 9.34 -5.42
N LYS A 111 -3.17 9.17 -5.38
CA LYS A 111 -2.29 9.97 -4.53
C LYS A 111 -2.37 11.45 -4.89
N ALA A 112 -2.36 11.78 -6.19
CA ALA A 112 -2.52 13.14 -6.67
C ALA A 112 -3.93 13.70 -6.39
N TYR A 113 -4.97 12.87 -6.52
CA TYR A 113 -6.34 13.27 -6.19
C TYR A 113 -6.51 13.57 -4.70
N ALA A 114 -5.92 12.74 -3.83
CA ALA A 114 -5.98 12.90 -2.38
C ALA A 114 -5.30 14.18 -1.87
N GLN A 115 -4.34 14.73 -2.62
CA GLN A 115 -3.68 16.00 -2.28
C GLN A 115 -4.58 17.23 -2.48
N ARG A 116 -5.78 17.07 -3.05
CA ARG A 116 -6.72 18.19 -3.25
C ARG A 116 -7.39 18.59 -1.91
N PRO A 117 -7.76 19.88 -1.75
CA PRO A 117 -8.46 20.33 -0.56
C PRO A 117 -9.74 19.54 -0.30
N GLY A 118 -9.95 19.13 0.97
CA GLY A 118 -11.15 18.41 1.40
C GLY A 118 -11.17 16.92 1.06
N MET A 119 -10.08 16.35 0.55
CA MET A 119 -9.99 14.92 0.21
C MET A 119 -9.33 14.07 1.30
N VAL A 120 -8.97 14.63 2.46
CA VAL A 120 -8.32 13.92 3.57
C VAL A 120 -8.97 14.30 4.89
N GLY A 121 -9.14 13.32 5.78
CA GLY A 121 -9.69 13.48 7.13
C GLY A 121 -11.21 13.55 7.20
N VAL A 122 -11.92 13.30 6.08
CA VAL A 122 -13.38 13.33 6.00
C VAL A 122 -13.92 12.11 5.26
N PRO A 123 -15.00 11.46 5.72
CA PRO A 123 -15.63 10.39 4.97
C PRO A 123 -16.06 10.88 3.59
N ALA A 124 -15.91 10.03 2.57
CA ALA A 124 -16.25 10.40 1.20
C ALA A 124 -17.76 10.67 1.06
N GLY A 125 -18.14 11.91 0.79
CA GLY A 125 -19.51 12.26 0.42
C GLY A 125 -19.89 11.75 -0.97
N LEU A 126 -21.19 11.57 -1.24
CA LEU A 126 -21.69 11.11 -2.55
C LEU A 126 -21.20 11.99 -3.71
N GLU A 127 -21.14 13.31 -3.50
CA GLU A 127 -20.63 14.26 -4.49
C GLU A 127 -19.15 14.04 -4.78
N GLN A 128 -18.33 13.87 -3.74
CA GLN A 128 -16.89 13.61 -3.87
C GLN A 128 -16.64 12.28 -4.59
N LEU A 129 -17.38 11.23 -4.24
CA LEU A 129 -17.30 9.93 -4.91
C LEU A 129 -17.72 10.02 -6.38
N THR A 130 -18.74 10.82 -6.68
CA THR A 130 -19.20 11.05 -8.05
C THR A 130 -18.14 11.79 -8.86
N ALA A 131 -17.53 12.84 -8.30
CA ALA A 131 -16.45 13.58 -8.93
C ALA A 131 -15.22 12.70 -9.16
N PHE A 132 -14.78 11.96 -8.14
CA PHE A 132 -13.68 11.00 -8.24
C PHE A 132 -13.95 9.96 -9.33
N SER A 133 -15.12 9.33 -9.33
CA SER A 133 -15.48 8.32 -10.33
C SER A 133 -15.47 8.87 -11.75
N LYS A 134 -15.96 10.09 -11.95
CA LYS A 134 -15.97 10.76 -13.26
C LYS A 134 -14.55 10.98 -13.78
N GLU A 135 -13.67 11.53 -12.94
CA GLU A 135 -12.27 11.79 -13.33
C GLU A 135 -11.47 10.50 -13.50
N TYR A 136 -11.64 9.55 -12.58
CA TYR A 136 -10.98 8.24 -12.65
C TYR A 136 -11.35 7.48 -13.93
N LYS A 137 -12.63 7.49 -14.34
CA LYS A 137 -13.05 6.85 -15.60
C LYS A 137 -12.36 7.46 -16.82
N ALA A 138 -12.22 8.79 -16.85
CA ALA A 138 -11.55 9.46 -17.96
C ALA A 138 -10.05 9.13 -17.98
N PHE A 139 -9.42 9.09 -16.80
CA PHE A 139 -8.03 8.68 -16.63
C PHE A 139 -7.80 7.22 -17.05
N ALA A 140 -8.59 6.29 -16.52
CA ALA A 140 -8.48 4.85 -16.80
C ALA A 140 -8.69 4.53 -18.27
N ALA A 141 -9.62 5.20 -18.95
CA ALA A 141 -9.80 5.03 -20.39
C ALA A 141 -8.54 5.43 -21.19
N LYS A 142 -7.86 6.49 -20.74
CA LYS A 142 -6.61 6.96 -21.36
C LYS A 142 -5.45 6.01 -21.07
N SER A 143 -5.28 5.57 -19.82
CA SER A 143 -4.19 4.66 -19.43
C SER A 143 -4.27 3.33 -20.16
N VAL A 144 -5.47 2.75 -20.31
CA VAL A 144 -5.70 1.54 -21.12
C VAL A 144 -5.27 1.77 -22.58
N SER A 145 -5.67 2.89 -23.19
CA SER A 145 -5.30 3.19 -24.58
C SER A 145 -3.78 3.28 -24.76
N GLU A 146 -3.09 3.97 -23.84
CA GLU A 146 -1.64 4.12 -23.87
C GLU A 146 -0.91 2.77 -23.67
N ALA A 147 -1.41 1.95 -22.75
CA ALA A 147 -0.87 0.61 -22.51
C ALA A 147 -1.03 -0.32 -23.74
N LEU A 148 -2.21 -0.33 -24.36
CA LEU A 148 -2.48 -1.10 -25.57
C LEU A 148 -1.63 -0.63 -26.76
N GLU A 149 -1.44 0.68 -26.92
CA GLU A 149 -0.56 1.22 -27.95
C GLU A 149 0.90 0.83 -27.73
N LYS A 150 1.36 0.79 -26.48
CA LYS A 150 2.71 0.32 -26.15
C LYS A 150 2.88 -1.15 -26.51
N GLN A 151 1.94 -2.00 -26.13
CA GLN A 151 1.97 -3.42 -26.46
C GLN A 151 1.97 -3.68 -27.97
N ARG A 152 1.31 -2.84 -28.78
CA ARG A 152 1.32 -2.95 -30.26
C ARG A 152 2.68 -2.60 -30.88
N ARG A 153 3.51 -1.80 -30.19
CA ARG A 153 4.82 -1.36 -30.70
C ARG A 153 5.96 -2.35 -30.39
N GLU A 154 5.70 -3.34 -29.55
CA GLU A 154 6.61 -4.43 -29.18
C GLU A 154 6.39 -5.66 -30.07
#